data_AF-A0AAN8EPR1-F1
#
_entry.id   AF-A0AAN8EPR1-F1
#
_cell.length_a   1.000
_cell.length_b   1.000
_cell.length_c   1.000
_cell.angle_alpha   90.00
_cell.angle_beta   90.00
_cell.angle_gamma   90.00
#
_symmetry.space_group_name_H-M   'P 1'
#
loop_
_entity.id
_entity.type
_entity.pdbx_description
1 polymer ?
#
loop_
_entity_poly.entity_id
_entity_poly.type
_entity_poly.pdbx_seq_one_letter_code
_entity_poly.pdbx_strand_id
1 'polypeptide(L)'
;MLDILVSIFTFLPHFNFHFERVSNNFNLTWKSEYVQSLVLLAIASALVTTLLLLTIVITWVCQCCSRDESAGKSRRKVRQLSTILFILSVLCFIFLGFCLFGNEHINRGVTKSLNGIADVNRGLKLAIAQTNSLNDTCQNTTLHLKNLEEIVHMKSKQAGINETLISEVDTLFTFISDGMDLVQKKLNALQKTLSEVRFLESANVYGERIELERWMLLVTLLSIMMCVLFAGVISFCRQSKKGAVVFSGLGIVIFFVVWSLFCFVLPLTVALVDFCSSGGEYIHSKLSHSMVKAMEFYLTCDARPSHDNTNRTRLDSLLDTAFKHDSTVSNSSSVVAYDTIRALKGIGALESTLACYGYRDSVRAMHNGVCNQAIIGSSVLTFCLLSLGVFLFTLLVIVSRSWNLFTRLPSDYVEVDEDDPFFPRANDSLIPVDIYGTHVFNPRTRDRAEPSTNTTTATGNGSGDDQAAQLWNAASAPPVTISSTRSPYNENGYGNYVNNRYDV
;
A
#
# COMPACT_ATOMS: atom_id res chain seq x y z
N MET A 1 -4.07 2.31 -20.22
CA MET A 1 -3.47 1.65 -19.03
C MET A 1 -4.56 1.24 -18.05
N LEU A 2 -5.39 2.19 -17.58
CA LEU A 2 -6.54 1.88 -16.70
C LEU A 2 -7.48 0.82 -17.31
N ASP A 3 -7.86 0.96 -18.58
CA ASP A 3 -8.76 -0.01 -19.25
C ASP A 3 -8.17 -1.44 -19.33
N ILE A 4 -6.84 -1.53 -19.44
CA ILE A 4 -6.13 -2.82 -19.45
C ILE A 4 -6.22 -3.46 -18.06
N LEU A 5 -6.00 -2.68 -17.00
CA LEU A 5 -6.11 -3.14 -15.61
C LEU A 5 -7.54 -3.60 -15.31
N VAL A 6 -8.53 -2.78 -15.69
CA VAL A 6 -9.95 -3.12 -15.54
C VAL A 6 -10.27 -4.41 -16.28
N SER A 7 -9.82 -4.57 -17.52
CA SER A 7 -10.00 -5.80 -18.31
C SER A 7 -9.38 -7.04 -17.65
N ILE A 8 -8.17 -6.93 -17.09
CA ILE A 8 -7.50 -8.05 -16.41
C ILE A 8 -8.30 -8.54 -15.20
N PHE A 9 -8.76 -7.63 -14.34
CA PHE A 9 -9.49 -8.02 -13.11
C PHE A 9 -10.93 -8.42 -13.40
N THR A 10 -11.60 -7.79 -14.36
CA THR A 10 -12.96 -8.19 -14.77
C THR A 10 -13.00 -9.50 -15.56
N PHE A 11 -11.88 -9.93 -16.16
CA PHE A 11 -11.75 -11.24 -16.78
C PHE A 11 -11.71 -12.39 -15.76
N LEU A 12 -11.38 -12.12 -14.49
CA LEU A 12 -11.40 -13.14 -13.44
C LEU A 12 -12.84 -13.67 -13.29
N PRO A 13 -13.06 -14.96 -13.52
CA PRO A 13 -14.41 -15.53 -13.45
C PRO A 13 -14.89 -15.56 -11.99
N HIS A 14 -16.03 -14.93 -11.73
CA HIS A 14 -16.71 -15.01 -10.45
C HIS A 14 -17.52 -16.30 -10.37
N PHE A 15 -17.28 -17.10 -9.34
CA PHE A 15 -18.01 -18.35 -9.07
C PHE A 15 -18.73 -18.28 -7.73
N ASN A 16 -19.92 -18.85 -7.61
CA ASN A 16 -20.59 -19.05 -6.32
C ASN A 16 -20.06 -20.33 -5.62
N PHE A 17 -20.52 -20.63 -4.40
CA PHE A 17 -20.13 -21.88 -3.70
C PHE A 17 -20.59 -23.17 -4.38
N HIS A 18 -21.51 -23.08 -5.34
CA HIS A 18 -21.92 -24.19 -6.22
C HIS A 18 -21.03 -24.30 -7.47
N PHE A 19 -19.98 -23.48 -7.59
CA PHE A 19 -19.09 -23.37 -8.75
C PHE A 19 -19.80 -22.95 -10.05
N GLU A 20 -20.93 -22.27 -9.93
CA GLU A 20 -21.61 -21.65 -11.06
C GLU A 20 -21.09 -20.25 -11.29
N ARG A 21 -20.99 -19.86 -12.57
CA ARG A 21 -20.49 -18.54 -12.95
C ARG A 21 -21.54 -17.47 -12.63
N VAL A 22 -21.14 -16.46 -11.86
CA VAL A 22 -21.95 -15.32 -11.44
C VAL A 22 -21.61 -14.09 -12.30
N SER A 23 -22.54 -13.15 -12.43
CA SER A 23 -22.26 -11.86 -13.07
C SER A 23 -21.27 -11.02 -12.25
N ASN A 24 -20.50 -10.16 -12.92
CA ASN A 24 -19.58 -9.22 -12.28
C ASN A 24 -20.32 -7.99 -11.71
N ASN A 25 -21.57 -8.15 -11.27
CA ASN A 25 -22.35 -7.05 -10.71
C ASN A 25 -21.95 -6.85 -9.26
N PHE A 26 -21.35 -5.70 -8.96
CA PHE A 26 -20.88 -5.39 -7.62
C PHE A 26 -22.03 -5.35 -6.61
N ASN A 27 -21.99 -6.24 -5.61
CA ASN A 27 -23.00 -6.30 -4.55
C ASN A 27 -22.44 -6.78 -3.20
N LEU A 28 -22.31 -5.85 -2.25
CA LEU A 28 -21.79 -6.13 -0.89
C LEU A 28 -22.83 -6.61 0.13
N THR A 29 -24.00 -7.08 -0.30
CA THR A 29 -24.99 -7.62 0.64
C THR A 29 -24.46 -8.92 1.25
N TRP A 30 -24.44 -9.01 2.59
CA TRP A 30 -24.05 -10.25 3.30
C TRP A 30 -24.95 -11.42 2.83
N LYS A 31 -24.33 -12.47 2.28
CA LYS A 31 -24.92 -13.64 1.60
C LYS A 31 -25.16 -13.53 0.08
N SER A 32 -24.80 -12.42 -0.57
CA SER A 32 -24.86 -12.35 -2.04
C SER A 32 -23.91 -13.36 -2.68
N GLU A 33 -24.27 -13.86 -3.86
CA GLU A 33 -23.41 -14.75 -4.67
C GLU A 33 -22.08 -14.07 -5.03
N TYR A 34 -22.10 -12.74 -5.17
CA TYR A 34 -20.91 -11.92 -5.39
C TYR A 34 -19.92 -12.00 -4.21
N VAL A 35 -20.37 -11.86 -2.97
CA VAL A 35 -19.48 -12.01 -1.80
C VAL A 35 -18.92 -13.43 -1.70
N GLN A 36 -19.72 -14.46 -2.04
CA GLN A 36 -19.24 -15.85 -2.09
C GLN A 36 -18.06 -15.99 -3.07
N SER A 37 -18.13 -15.33 -4.22
CA SER A 37 -17.07 -15.38 -5.24
C SER A 37 -15.76 -14.74 -4.77
N LEU A 38 -15.82 -13.60 -4.08
CA LEU A 38 -14.64 -12.97 -3.48
C LEU A 38 -14.01 -13.86 -2.39
N VAL A 39 -14.85 -14.53 -1.58
CA VAL A 39 -14.39 -15.49 -0.57
C VAL A 39 -13.72 -16.70 -1.23
N LEU A 40 -14.27 -17.22 -2.33
CA LEU A 40 -13.64 -18.31 -3.08
C LEU A 40 -12.28 -17.90 -3.65
N LEU A 41 -12.13 -16.66 -4.13
CA LEU A 41 -10.85 -16.14 -4.60
C LEU A 41 -9.81 -16.05 -3.44
N ALA A 42 -10.25 -15.62 -2.26
CA ALA A 42 -9.42 -15.62 -1.06
C ALA A 42 -9.02 -17.05 -0.65
N ILE A 43 -9.94 -18.01 -0.70
CA ILE A 43 -9.66 -19.43 -0.39
C ILE A 43 -8.69 -20.02 -1.40
N ALA A 44 -8.89 -19.78 -2.70
CA ALA A 44 -8.01 -20.28 -3.75
C ALA A 44 -6.56 -19.77 -3.57
N SER A 45 -6.41 -18.48 -3.30
CA SER A 45 -5.08 -17.89 -3.01
C SER A 45 -4.49 -18.42 -1.69
N ALA A 46 -5.31 -18.67 -0.67
CA ALA A 46 -4.86 -19.28 0.59
C ALA A 46 -4.41 -20.75 0.44
N LEU A 47 -5.08 -21.52 -0.43
CA LEU A 47 -4.67 -22.90 -0.75
C LEU A 47 -3.31 -22.92 -1.44
N VAL A 48 -3.09 -22.04 -2.43
CA VAL A 48 -1.78 -21.87 -3.08
C VAL A 48 -0.72 -21.48 -2.05
N THR A 49 -1.03 -20.52 -1.18
CA THR A 49 -0.14 -20.10 -0.07
C THR A 49 0.26 -21.27 0.81
N THR A 50 -0.71 -22.11 1.19
CA THR A 50 -0.49 -23.27 2.07
C THR A 50 0.43 -24.30 1.41
N LEU A 51 0.23 -24.58 0.11
CA LEU A 51 1.08 -25.51 -0.65
C LEU A 51 2.52 -25.00 -0.79
N LEU A 52 2.69 -23.70 -1.06
CA LEU A 52 4.01 -23.08 -1.13
C LEU A 52 4.71 -23.08 0.23
N LEU A 53 4.00 -22.71 1.30
CA LEU A 53 4.52 -22.74 2.66
C LEU A 53 4.92 -24.16 3.08
N LEU A 54 4.06 -25.14 2.81
CA LEU A 54 4.34 -26.56 3.09
C LEU A 54 5.62 -27.01 2.37
N THR A 55 5.81 -26.59 1.11
CA THR A 55 7.02 -26.89 0.35
C THR A 55 8.27 -26.29 1.02
N ILE A 56 8.21 -25.02 1.44
CA ILE A 56 9.34 -24.37 2.15
C ILE A 56 9.63 -25.13 3.45
N VAL A 57 8.61 -25.39 4.28
CA VAL A 57 8.77 -26.05 5.58
C VAL A 57 9.32 -27.46 5.42
N ILE A 58 8.81 -28.26 4.48
CA ILE A 58 9.35 -29.60 4.19
C ILE A 58 10.81 -29.50 3.76
N THR A 59 11.14 -28.60 2.82
CA THR A 59 12.54 -28.44 2.39
C THR A 59 13.47 -28.02 3.52
N TRP A 60 13.00 -27.16 4.42
CA TRP A 60 13.74 -26.71 5.59
C TRP A 60 13.96 -27.86 6.58
N VAL A 61 12.89 -28.57 6.97
CA VAL A 61 12.96 -29.72 7.91
C VAL A 61 13.85 -30.83 7.34
N CYS A 62 13.65 -31.23 6.08
CA CYS A 62 14.48 -32.26 5.44
C CYS A 62 15.96 -31.91 5.48
N GLN A 63 16.32 -30.65 5.28
CA GLN A 63 17.71 -30.18 5.29
C GLN A 63 18.28 -29.98 6.70
N CYS A 64 17.43 -29.69 7.69
CA CYS A 64 17.81 -29.72 9.10
C CYS A 64 18.08 -31.15 9.59
N CYS A 65 17.29 -32.13 9.13
CA CYS A 65 17.42 -33.54 9.51
C CYS A 65 18.48 -34.30 8.69
N SER A 66 18.80 -33.84 7.48
CA SER A 66 19.84 -34.46 6.64
C SER A 66 21.22 -34.12 7.17
N ARG A 67 21.95 -35.13 7.64
CA ARG A 67 23.33 -34.99 8.09
C ARG A 67 24.26 -34.97 6.89
N ASP A 68 24.44 -33.80 6.29
CA ASP A 68 25.30 -33.65 5.11
C ASP A 68 26.77 -33.50 5.54
N GLU A 69 27.60 -34.52 5.28
CA GLU A 69 29.05 -34.43 5.40
C GLU A 69 29.57 -33.52 4.27
N SER A 70 29.52 -32.22 4.50
CA SER A 70 29.94 -31.20 3.53
C SER A 70 31.47 -31.07 3.43
N ALA A 71 32.16 -32.20 3.32
CA ALA A 71 33.57 -32.24 2.94
C ALA A 71 33.67 -32.14 1.41
N GLY A 72 34.19 -31.03 0.89
CA GLY A 72 34.72 -30.98 -0.49
C GLY A 72 33.88 -30.31 -1.59
N LYS A 73 32.93 -29.39 -1.31
CA LYS A 73 32.28 -28.60 -2.38
C LYS A 73 33.08 -27.32 -2.74
N SER A 74 33.34 -27.12 -4.03
CA SER A 74 34.14 -26.01 -4.60
C SER A 74 33.68 -24.60 -4.19
N ARG A 75 34.62 -23.76 -3.72
CA ARG A 75 34.46 -22.32 -3.40
C ARG A 75 33.75 -21.51 -4.50
N ARG A 76 33.87 -21.93 -5.76
CA ARG A 76 33.21 -21.32 -6.93
C ARG A 76 31.69 -21.46 -6.87
N LYS A 77 31.18 -22.62 -6.43
CA LYS A 77 29.72 -22.89 -6.33
C LYS A 77 29.07 -22.04 -5.23
N VAL A 78 29.75 -21.88 -4.08
CA VAL A 78 29.28 -21.02 -2.98
C VAL A 78 29.21 -19.55 -3.42
N ARG A 79 30.21 -19.08 -4.16
CA ARG A 79 30.21 -17.71 -4.70
C ARG A 79 29.06 -17.49 -5.68
N GLN A 80 28.85 -18.40 -6.64
CA GLN A 80 27.74 -18.31 -7.60
C GLN A 80 26.37 -18.30 -6.91
N LEU A 81 26.17 -19.19 -5.94
CA LEU A 81 24.95 -19.25 -5.14
C LEU A 81 24.70 -17.95 -4.36
N SER A 82 25.74 -17.42 -3.70
CA SER A 82 25.67 -16.14 -2.99
C SER A 82 25.28 -14.99 -3.93
N THR A 83 25.78 -14.98 -5.16
CA THR A 83 25.41 -13.98 -6.17
C THR A 83 23.95 -14.13 -6.60
N ILE A 84 23.45 -15.34 -6.80
CA ILE A 84 22.03 -15.59 -7.15
C ILE A 84 21.11 -15.11 -6.02
N LEU A 85 21.44 -15.44 -4.77
CA LEU A 85 20.66 -15.01 -3.61
C LEU A 85 20.65 -13.49 -3.46
N PHE A 86 21.80 -12.85 -3.68
CA PHE A 86 21.88 -11.39 -3.67
C PHE A 86 20.98 -10.76 -4.74
N ILE A 87 21.00 -11.27 -5.98
CA ILE A 87 20.13 -10.78 -7.06
C ILE A 87 18.65 -10.97 -6.70
N LEU A 88 18.26 -12.14 -6.18
CA LEU A 88 16.89 -12.41 -5.74
C LEU A 88 16.47 -11.47 -4.62
N SER A 89 17.35 -11.20 -3.65
CA SER A 89 17.07 -10.22 -2.58
C SER A 89 16.87 -8.81 -3.14
N VAL A 90 17.71 -8.37 -4.09
CA VAL A 90 17.55 -7.05 -4.74
C VAL A 90 16.21 -6.96 -5.48
N LEU A 91 15.80 -8.02 -6.18
CA LEU A 91 14.48 -8.06 -6.82
C LEU A 91 13.35 -7.97 -5.78
N CYS A 92 13.45 -8.69 -4.66
CA CYS A 92 12.49 -8.58 -3.56
C CYS A 92 12.40 -7.13 -3.05
N PHE A 93 13.53 -6.44 -2.90
CA PHE A 93 13.56 -5.02 -2.50
C PHE A 93 12.84 -4.11 -3.48
N ILE A 94 13.05 -4.31 -4.78
CA ILE A 94 12.38 -3.54 -5.84
C ILE A 94 10.86 -3.70 -5.73
N PHE A 95 10.37 -4.94 -5.67
CA PHE A 95 8.94 -5.19 -5.55
C PHE A 95 8.36 -4.69 -4.22
N LEU A 96 9.11 -4.78 -3.13
CA LEU A 96 8.65 -4.28 -1.84
C LEU A 96 8.57 -2.75 -1.82
N GLY A 97 9.51 -2.05 -2.49
CA GLY A 97 9.41 -0.61 -2.74
C GLY A 97 8.17 -0.25 -3.57
N PHE A 98 7.86 -1.02 -4.60
CA PHE A 98 6.62 -0.83 -5.36
C PHE A 98 5.35 -1.14 -4.56
N CYS A 99 5.39 -2.06 -3.60
CA CYS A 99 4.28 -2.29 -2.66
C CYS A 99 4.04 -1.05 -1.79
N LEU A 100 5.10 -0.44 -1.25
CA LEU A 100 5.00 0.83 -0.50
C LEU A 100 4.43 1.96 -1.37
N PHE A 101 4.91 2.07 -2.61
CA PHE A 101 4.40 3.03 -3.59
C PHE A 101 2.91 2.80 -3.89
N GLY A 102 2.50 1.55 -4.19
CA GLY A 102 1.11 1.20 -4.45
C GLY A 102 0.21 1.50 -3.26
N ASN A 103 0.65 1.18 -2.04
CA ASN A 103 -0.08 1.47 -0.80
C ASN A 103 -0.33 2.96 -0.59
N GLU A 104 0.70 3.79 -0.81
CA GLU A 104 0.61 5.24 -0.73
C GLU A 104 -0.27 5.82 -1.85
N HIS A 105 -0.21 5.26 -3.05
CA HIS A 105 -1.04 5.68 -4.17
C HIS A 105 -2.54 5.40 -3.93
N ILE A 106 -2.88 4.28 -3.28
CA ILE A 106 -4.24 3.99 -2.82
C ILE A 106 -4.68 5.05 -1.80
N ASN A 107 -3.86 5.32 -0.78
CA ASN A 107 -4.16 6.30 0.25
C ASN A 107 -4.44 7.69 -0.34
N ARG A 108 -3.56 8.19 -1.22
CA ARG A 108 -3.79 9.46 -1.90
C ARG A 108 -5.09 9.48 -2.72
N GLY A 109 -5.39 8.40 -3.43
CA GLY A 109 -6.63 8.27 -4.20
C GLY A 109 -7.88 8.29 -3.31
N VAL A 110 -7.88 7.49 -2.24
CA VAL A 110 -8.99 7.40 -1.29
C VAL A 110 -9.17 8.70 -0.51
N THR A 111 -8.09 9.30 0.03
CA THR A 111 -8.15 10.60 0.72
C THR A 111 -8.68 11.69 -0.20
N LYS A 112 -8.27 11.72 -1.46
CA LYS A 112 -8.81 12.68 -2.45
C LYS A 112 -10.33 12.52 -2.62
N SER A 113 -10.82 11.28 -2.64
CA SER A 113 -12.25 11.01 -2.70
C SER A 113 -12.99 11.37 -1.43
N LEU A 114 -12.43 11.09 -0.25
CA LEU A 114 -13.01 11.45 1.05
C LEU A 114 -13.13 12.97 1.19
N ASN A 115 -12.09 13.72 0.81
CA ASN A 115 -12.15 15.18 0.79
C ASN A 115 -13.27 15.68 -0.13
N GLY A 116 -13.41 15.07 -1.32
CA GLY A 116 -14.53 15.38 -2.23
C GLY A 116 -15.90 15.09 -1.61
N ILE A 117 -16.05 13.97 -0.90
CA ILE A 117 -17.29 13.64 -0.17
C ILE A 117 -17.56 14.68 0.93
N ALA A 118 -16.54 15.06 1.69
CA ALA A 118 -16.66 16.03 2.77
C ALA A 118 -17.08 17.41 2.25
N ASP A 119 -16.50 17.87 1.15
CA ASP A 119 -16.85 19.13 0.49
C ASP A 119 -18.30 19.12 -0.02
N VAL A 120 -18.69 18.03 -0.71
CA VAL A 120 -20.09 17.86 -1.16
C VAL A 120 -21.03 17.88 0.03
N ASN A 121 -20.75 17.10 1.09
CA ASN A 121 -21.59 17.03 2.28
C ASN A 121 -21.73 18.40 2.97
N ARG A 122 -20.62 19.16 3.09
CA ARG A 122 -20.63 20.52 3.64
C ARG A 122 -21.46 21.47 2.78
N GLY A 123 -21.29 21.41 1.46
CA GLY A 123 -22.09 22.19 0.51
C GLY A 123 -23.58 21.88 0.61
N LEU A 124 -23.95 20.59 0.68
CA LEU A 124 -25.35 20.17 0.81
C LEU A 124 -25.95 20.64 2.14
N LYS A 125 -25.21 20.56 3.26
CA LYS A 125 -25.64 21.12 4.55
C LYS A 125 -25.88 22.63 4.47
N LEU A 126 -25.02 23.37 3.76
CA LEU A 126 -25.20 24.80 3.51
C LEU A 126 -26.47 25.07 2.68
N ALA A 127 -26.68 24.30 1.60
CA ALA A 127 -27.86 24.42 0.75
C ALA A 127 -29.17 24.10 1.51
N ILE A 128 -29.15 23.11 2.41
CA ILE A 128 -30.29 22.81 3.31
C ILE A 128 -30.57 24.00 4.23
N ALA A 129 -29.54 24.58 4.86
CA ALA A 129 -29.72 25.74 5.74
C ALA A 129 -30.30 26.96 5.00
N GLN A 130 -29.83 27.22 3.78
CA GLN A 130 -30.37 28.26 2.90
C GLN A 130 -31.81 27.97 2.47
N THR A 131 -32.12 26.71 2.14
CA THR A 131 -33.48 26.25 1.78
C THR A 131 -34.45 26.48 2.93
N ASN A 132 -34.07 26.14 4.16
CA ASN A 132 -34.89 26.36 5.35
C ASN A 132 -35.13 27.86 5.59
N SER A 133 -34.08 28.68 5.56
CA SER A 133 -34.20 30.14 5.74
C SER A 133 -35.06 30.80 4.67
N LEU A 134 -34.97 30.33 3.42
CA LEU A 134 -35.81 30.80 2.33
C LEU A 134 -37.27 30.35 2.50
N ASN A 135 -37.50 29.11 2.92
CA ASN A 135 -38.84 28.61 3.21
C ASN A 135 -39.53 29.42 4.31
N ASP A 136 -38.82 29.75 5.39
CA ASP A 136 -39.34 30.60 6.47
C ASP A 136 -39.68 32.01 5.96
N THR A 137 -38.85 32.55 5.06
CA THR A 137 -39.10 33.86 4.43
C THR A 137 -40.35 33.82 3.54
N CYS A 138 -40.54 32.77 2.74
CA CYS A 138 -41.73 32.59 1.91
C CYS A 138 -43.00 32.45 2.76
N GLN A 139 -42.94 31.68 3.87
CA GLN A 139 -44.07 31.55 4.80
C GLN A 139 -44.44 32.90 5.44
N ASN A 140 -43.44 33.63 5.95
CA ASN A 140 -43.69 34.96 6.54
C ASN A 140 -44.26 35.94 5.52
N THR A 141 -43.75 35.93 4.27
CA THR A 141 -44.29 36.79 3.22
C THR A 141 -45.76 36.47 2.93
N THR A 142 -46.11 35.18 2.86
CA THR A 142 -47.49 34.74 2.60
C THR A 142 -48.43 35.18 3.74
N LEU A 143 -47.95 35.15 4.99
CA LEU A 143 -48.71 35.67 6.14
C LEU A 143 -48.87 37.19 6.09
N HIS A 144 -47.79 37.93 5.80
CA HIS A 144 -47.83 39.39 5.68
C HIS A 144 -48.73 39.84 4.52
N LEU A 145 -48.73 39.09 3.41
CA LEU A 145 -49.57 39.34 2.25
C LEU A 145 -51.06 39.16 2.57
N LYS A 146 -51.44 38.08 3.27
CA LYS A 146 -52.83 37.86 3.71
C LYS A 146 -53.34 38.94 4.67
N ASN A 147 -52.49 39.39 5.59
CA ASN A 147 -52.83 40.49 6.49
C ASN A 147 -53.01 41.81 5.71
N LEU A 148 -52.17 42.06 4.71
CA LEU A 148 -52.29 43.23 3.85
C LEU A 148 -53.57 43.18 2.99
N GLU A 149 -53.91 42.01 2.42
CA GLU A 149 -55.15 41.75 1.69
C GLU A 149 -56.39 42.07 2.55
N GLU A 150 -56.42 41.62 3.81
CA GLU A 150 -57.51 41.92 4.75
C GLU A 150 -57.65 43.44 5.02
N ILE A 151 -56.53 44.14 5.22
CA ILE A 151 -56.52 45.60 5.44
C ILE A 151 -57.03 46.34 4.19
N VAL A 152 -56.64 45.91 2.98
CA VAL A 152 -57.07 46.50 1.71
C VAL A 152 -58.57 46.28 1.50
N HIS A 153 -59.08 45.07 1.71
CA HIS A 153 -60.52 44.78 1.62
C HIS A 153 -61.36 45.51 2.67
N MET A 154 -60.84 45.71 3.88
CA MET A 154 -61.47 46.52 4.91
C MET A 154 -61.60 47.99 4.47
N LYS A 155 -60.52 48.59 3.93
CA LYS A 155 -60.54 49.98 3.47
C LYS A 155 -61.38 50.19 2.21
N SER A 156 -61.41 49.20 1.30
CA SER A 156 -62.20 49.19 0.08
C SER A 156 -63.69 49.48 0.30
N LYS A 157 -64.24 49.13 1.47
CA LYS A 157 -65.64 49.39 1.84
C LYS A 157 -65.95 50.84 2.17
N GLN A 158 -64.95 51.73 2.20
CA GLN A 158 -65.12 53.15 2.49
C GLN A 158 -65.44 53.94 1.20
N ALA A 159 -66.37 54.90 1.29
CA ALA A 159 -66.91 55.59 0.12
C ALA A 159 -65.84 56.37 -0.67
N GLY A 160 -65.81 56.19 -2.01
CA GLY A 160 -64.97 56.94 -2.94
C GLY A 160 -63.76 56.21 -3.53
N ILE A 161 -63.66 54.89 -3.39
CA ILE A 161 -62.53 54.09 -3.90
C ILE A 161 -62.90 53.41 -5.22
N ASN A 162 -62.00 53.49 -6.21
CA ASN A 162 -62.18 52.89 -7.52
C ASN A 162 -62.09 51.34 -7.46
N GLU A 163 -63.14 50.65 -7.88
CA GLU A 163 -63.19 49.18 -7.97
C GLU A 163 -62.11 48.59 -8.88
N THR A 164 -61.73 49.28 -9.96
CA THR A 164 -60.70 48.83 -10.90
C THR A 164 -59.32 48.72 -10.25
N LEU A 165 -58.96 49.69 -9.41
CA LEU A 165 -57.69 49.73 -8.69
C LEU A 165 -57.59 48.58 -7.67
N ILE A 166 -58.71 48.23 -7.02
CA ILE A 166 -58.77 47.10 -6.08
C ILE A 166 -58.55 45.79 -6.85
N SER A 167 -59.16 45.62 -8.03
CA SER A 167 -58.94 44.40 -8.83
C SER A 167 -57.49 44.24 -9.28
N GLU A 168 -56.80 45.34 -9.62
CA GLU A 168 -55.38 45.31 -9.98
C GLU A 168 -54.50 44.88 -8.78
N VAL A 169 -54.80 45.39 -7.59
CA VAL A 169 -54.09 45.00 -6.35
C VAL A 169 -54.32 43.52 -6.01
N ASP A 170 -55.56 43.02 -6.14
CA ASP A 170 -55.88 41.60 -5.91
C ASP A 170 -55.17 40.69 -6.92
N THR A 171 -55.05 41.09 -8.19
CA THR A 171 -54.29 40.33 -9.19
C THR A 171 -52.78 40.28 -8.86
N LEU A 172 -52.23 41.34 -8.27
CA LEU A 172 -50.84 41.37 -7.83
C LEU A 172 -50.61 40.50 -6.59
N PHE A 173 -51.53 40.54 -5.62
CA PHE A 173 -51.46 39.69 -4.42
C PHE A 173 -51.54 38.22 -4.78
N THR A 174 -52.48 37.82 -5.64
CA THR A 174 -52.58 36.44 -6.12
C THR A 174 -51.30 36.00 -6.85
N PHE A 175 -50.73 36.85 -7.72
CA PHE A 175 -49.46 36.55 -8.39
C PHE A 175 -48.29 36.32 -7.41
N ILE A 176 -48.15 37.17 -6.39
CA ILE A 176 -47.09 37.03 -5.38
C ILE A 176 -47.32 35.76 -4.53
N SER A 177 -48.55 35.51 -4.10
CA SER A 177 -48.91 34.32 -3.32
C SER A 177 -48.62 33.03 -4.09
N ASP A 178 -49.08 32.93 -5.34
CA ASP A 178 -48.85 31.77 -6.20
C ASP A 178 -47.36 31.55 -6.47
N GLY A 179 -46.60 32.65 -6.64
CA GLY A 179 -45.14 32.62 -6.77
C GLY A 179 -44.47 32.03 -5.53
N MET A 180 -44.88 32.45 -4.33
CA MET A 180 -44.34 31.94 -3.07
C MET A 180 -44.69 30.47 -2.82
N ASP A 181 -45.93 30.07 -3.11
CA ASP A 181 -46.37 28.68 -3.01
C ASP A 181 -45.60 27.77 -3.96
N LEU A 182 -45.33 28.24 -5.20
CA LEU A 182 -44.51 27.51 -6.17
C LEU A 182 -43.07 27.35 -5.69
N VAL A 183 -42.47 28.42 -5.14
CA VAL A 183 -41.12 28.38 -4.57
C VAL A 183 -41.07 27.39 -3.40
N GLN A 184 -42.00 27.50 -2.46
CA GLN A 184 -42.10 26.60 -1.31
C GLN A 184 -42.25 25.13 -1.74
N LYS A 185 -43.08 24.84 -2.73
CA LYS A 185 -43.23 23.49 -3.28
C LYS A 185 -41.91 22.95 -3.85
N LYS A 186 -41.15 23.78 -4.57
CA LYS A 186 -39.83 23.40 -5.11
C LYS A 186 -38.79 23.22 -4.00
N LEU A 187 -38.78 24.08 -2.98
CA LEU A 187 -37.89 23.97 -1.82
C LEU A 187 -38.15 22.69 -1.03
N ASN A 188 -39.41 22.30 -0.82
CA ASN A 188 -39.76 21.05 -0.16
C ASN A 188 -39.26 19.83 -0.96
N ALA A 189 -39.37 19.84 -2.28
CA ALA A 189 -38.83 18.78 -3.14
C ALA A 189 -37.29 18.73 -3.12
N LEU A 190 -36.64 19.90 -3.11
CA LEU A 190 -35.20 20.04 -2.98
C LEU A 190 -34.71 19.54 -1.63
N GLN A 191 -35.36 19.94 -0.54
CA GLN A 191 -35.05 19.51 0.83
C GLN A 191 -35.17 18.00 0.97
N LYS A 192 -36.22 17.38 0.41
CA LYS A 192 -36.36 15.92 0.39
C LYS A 192 -35.16 15.26 -0.30
N THR A 193 -34.75 15.78 -1.46
CA THR A 193 -33.58 15.29 -2.21
C THR A 193 -32.28 15.47 -1.43
N LEU A 194 -32.12 16.62 -0.78
CA LEU A 194 -30.95 16.96 0.02
C LEU A 194 -30.91 16.24 1.37
N SER A 195 -32.03 15.79 1.94
CA SER A 195 -32.06 15.21 3.29
C SER A 195 -31.42 13.82 3.41
N GLU A 196 -31.13 13.15 2.30
CA GLU A 196 -30.57 11.80 2.25
C GLU A 196 -29.02 11.76 2.29
N VAL A 197 -28.35 12.79 2.81
CA VAL A 197 -26.86 12.86 2.88
C VAL A 197 -26.23 11.92 3.92
N ARG A 198 -27.04 11.24 4.75
CA ARG A 198 -26.54 10.35 5.82
C ARG A 198 -25.58 9.28 5.31
N PHE A 199 -25.79 8.80 4.09
CA PHE A 199 -24.89 7.84 3.45
C PHE A 199 -23.51 8.44 3.20
N LEU A 200 -23.43 9.66 2.63
CA LEU A 200 -22.16 10.33 2.34
C LEU A 200 -21.40 10.69 3.62
N GLU A 201 -22.11 11.15 4.65
CA GLU A 201 -21.51 11.44 5.96
C GLU A 201 -20.93 10.17 6.60
N SER A 202 -21.70 9.07 6.58
CA SER A 202 -21.23 7.78 7.07
C SER A 202 -20.03 7.29 6.27
N ALA A 203 -20.10 7.33 4.94
CA ALA A 203 -19.02 6.91 4.06
C ALA A 203 -17.74 7.71 4.31
N ASN A 204 -17.84 9.01 4.59
CA ASN A 204 -16.69 9.84 4.92
C ASN A 204 -16.03 9.42 6.25
N VAL A 205 -16.82 9.34 7.33
CA VAL A 205 -16.30 9.03 8.67
C VAL A 205 -15.72 7.62 8.75
N TYR A 206 -16.44 6.62 8.21
CA TYR A 206 -15.94 5.24 8.18
C TYR A 206 -14.76 5.10 7.21
N GLY A 207 -14.83 5.75 6.05
CA GLY A 207 -13.77 5.70 5.05
C GLY A 207 -12.46 6.26 5.55
N GLU A 208 -12.48 7.41 6.25
CA GLU A 208 -11.28 8.03 6.82
C GLU A 208 -10.61 7.12 7.85
N ARG A 209 -11.39 6.52 8.75
CA ARG A 209 -10.86 5.61 9.77
C ARG A 209 -10.29 4.33 9.16
N ILE A 210 -11.07 3.66 8.32
CA ILE A 210 -10.68 2.38 7.70
C ILE A 210 -9.43 2.57 6.84
N GLU A 211 -9.37 3.65 6.06
CA GLU A 211 -8.22 3.92 5.20
C GLU A 211 -6.95 4.24 6.00
N LEU A 212 -7.07 5.03 7.07
CA LEU A 212 -5.93 5.34 7.94
C LEU A 212 -5.39 4.08 8.63
N GLU A 213 -6.27 3.23 9.14
CA GLU A 213 -5.88 1.94 9.75
C GLU A 213 -5.21 1.02 8.73
N ARG A 214 -5.79 0.88 7.53
CA ARG A 214 -5.24 0.08 6.42
C ARG A 214 -3.86 0.59 6.01
N TRP A 215 -3.72 1.89 5.78
CA TRP A 215 -2.48 2.52 5.33
C TRP A 215 -1.37 2.34 6.38
N MET A 216 -1.65 2.63 7.64
CA MET A 216 -0.69 2.46 8.74
C MET A 216 -0.24 1.00 8.90
N LEU A 217 -1.19 0.05 8.86
CA LEU A 217 -0.87 -1.37 8.98
C LEU A 217 0.02 -1.84 7.83
N LEU A 218 -0.27 -1.46 6.59
CA LEU A 218 0.55 -1.85 5.44
C LEU A 218 1.93 -1.19 5.46
N VAL A 219 2.02 0.11 5.78
CA VAL A 219 3.32 0.81 5.90
C VAL A 219 4.19 0.14 6.97
N THR A 220 3.63 -0.15 8.14
CA THR A 220 4.39 -0.77 9.24
C THR A 220 4.86 -2.18 8.89
N LEU A 221 3.97 -3.04 8.37
CA LEU A 221 4.36 -4.40 7.97
C LEU A 221 5.41 -4.40 6.85
N LEU A 222 5.22 -3.59 5.79
CA LEU A 222 6.19 -3.46 4.69
C LEU A 222 7.54 -2.92 5.18
N SER A 223 7.54 -1.99 6.14
CA SER A 223 8.77 -1.46 6.73
C SER A 223 9.53 -2.51 7.54
N ILE A 224 8.83 -3.33 8.34
CA ILE A 224 9.45 -4.45 9.06
C ILE A 224 10.06 -5.46 8.08
N MET A 225 9.34 -5.77 6.99
CA MET A 225 9.84 -6.65 5.94
C MET A 225 11.09 -6.10 5.25
N MET A 226 11.16 -4.78 4.98
CA MET A 226 12.38 -4.13 4.47
C MET A 226 13.58 -4.42 5.37
N CYS A 227 13.43 -4.22 6.69
CA CYS A 227 14.52 -4.41 7.64
C CYS A 227 15.05 -5.84 7.66
N VAL A 228 14.15 -6.83 7.59
CA VAL A 228 14.55 -8.24 7.62
C VAL A 228 15.18 -8.68 6.29
N LEU A 229 14.65 -8.24 5.15
CA LEU A 229 15.29 -8.47 3.85
C LEU A 229 16.69 -7.85 3.81
N PHE A 230 16.88 -6.70 4.47
CA PHE A 230 18.17 -6.01 4.54
C PHE A 230 19.17 -6.79 5.37
N ALA A 231 18.75 -7.27 6.54
CA ALA A 231 19.54 -8.19 7.35
C ALA A 231 19.90 -9.47 6.58
N GLY A 232 18.98 -9.96 5.74
CA GLY A 232 19.20 -11.08 4.82
C GLY A 232 20.34 -10.82 3.82
N VAL A 233 20.30 -9.68 3.13
CA VAL A 233 21.37 -9.27 2.21
C VAL A 233 22.73 -9.23 2.91
N ILE A 234 22.81 -8.63 4.10
CA ILE A 234 24.06 -8.57 4.88
C ILE A 234 24.54 -9.99 5.22
N SER A 235 23.63 -10.87 5.61
CA SER A 235 23.94 -12.27 5.91
C SER A 235 24.56 -13.00 4.71
N PHE A 236 23.99 -12.82 3.51
CA PHE A 236 24.50 -13.42 2.28
C PHE A 236 25.85 -12.84 1.86
N CYS A 237 26.02 -11.52 1.94
CA CYS A 237 27.30 -10.86 1.66
C CYS A 237 28.42 -11.34 2.58
N ARG A 238 28.10 -11.62 3.86
CA ARG A 238 29.06 -12.15 4.85
C ARG A 238 29.25 -13.67 4.75
N GLN A 239 28.49 -14.36 3.89
CA GLN A 239 28.51 -15.82 3.74
C GLN A 239 28.40 -16.54 5.10
N SER A 240 27.55 -16.02 5.99
CA SER A 240 27.44 -16.51 7.37
C SER A 240 26.44 -17.64 7.48
N LYS A 241 26.88 -18.85 7.88
CA LYS A 241 25.98 -19.97 8.18
C LYS A 241 24.89 -19.58 9.19
N LYS A 242 25.29 -18.98 10.31
CA LYS A 242 24.35 -18.57 11.37
C LYS A 242 23.33 -17.56 10.85
N GLY A 243 23.79 -16.61 10.02
CA GLY A 243 22.92 -15.61 9.40
C GLY A 243 21.92 -16.25 8.43
N ALA A 244 22.37 -17.19 7.59
CA ALA A 244 21.50 -17.88 6.63
C ALA A 244 20.39 -18.70 7.32
N VAL A 245 20.69 -19.34 8.45
CA VAL A 245 19.69 -20.06 9.27
C VAL A 245 18.66 -19.10 9.86
N VAL A 246 19.11 -18.03 10.51
CA VAL A 246 18.22 -17.04 11.14
C VAL A 246 17.34 -16.37 10.08
N PHE A 247 17.93 -15.98 8.95
CA PHE A 247 17.19 -15.41 7.83
C PHE A 247 16.17 -16.39 7.24
N SER A 248 16.51 -17.68 7.12
CA SER A 248 15.56 -18.70 6.65
C SER A 248 14.34 -18.80 7.58
N GLY A 249 14.55 -18.83 8.90
CA GLY A 249 13.45 -18.85 9.88
C GLY A 249 12.58 -17.59 9.85
N LEU A 250 13.20 -16.40 9.91
CA LEU A 250 12.47 -15.12 9.82
C LEU A 250 11.80 -14.94 8.46
N GLY A 251 12.42 -15.44 7.41
CA GLY A 251 11.92 -15.39 6.05
C GLY A 251 10.64 -16.20 5.87
N ILE A 252 10.48 -17.35 6.55
CA ILE A 252 9.22 -18.11 6.57
C ILE A 252 8.08 -17.28 7.16
N VAL A 253 8.33 -16.53 8.24
CA VAL A 253 7.33 -15.64 8.85
C VAL A 253 6.94 -14.55 7.86
N ILE A 254 7.91 -13.90 7.23
CA ILE A 254 7.65 -12.85 6.22
C ILE A 254 6.89 -13.41 5.02
N PHE A 255 7.26 -14.60 4.57
CA PHE A 255 6.58 -15.28 3.48
C PHE A 255 5.09 -15.48 3.79
N PHE A 256 4.79 -15.95 5.00
CA PHE A 256 3.41 -16.07 5.46
C PHE A 256 2.70 -14.72 5.49
N VAL A 257 3.34 -13.65 5.98
CA VAL A 257 2.76 -12.29 5.99
C VAL A 257 2.49 -11.78 4.57
N VAL A 258 3.46 -11.84 3.65
CA VAL A 258 3.31 -11.36 2.25
C VAL A 258 2.16 -12.07 1.54
N TRP A 259 2.10 -13.39 1.65
CA TRP A 259 1.03 -14.16 1.01
C TRP A 259 -0.33 -13.98 1.69
N SER A 260 -0.37 -13.81 3.01
CA SER A 260 -1.61 -13.44 3.71
C SER A 260 -2.12 -12.09 3.22
N LEU A 261 -1.24 -11.08 3.13
CA LEU A 261 -1.60 -9.77 2.55
C LEU A 261 -2.11 -9.92 1.13
N PHE A 262 -1.47 -10.73 0.29
CA PHE A 262 -1.95 -11.01 -1.06
C PHE A 262 -3.36 -11.64 -1.08
N CYS A 263 -3.63 -12.62 -0.20
CA CYS A 263 -4.95 -13.27 -0.09
C CYS A 263 -6.08 -12.29 0.26
N PHE A 264 -5.78 -11.23 1.02
CA PHE A 264 -6.76 -10.18 1.32
C PHE A 264 -6.82 -9.08 0.25
N VAL A 265 -5.67 -8.63 -0.25
CA VAL A 265 -5.58 -7.50 -1.19
C VAL A 265 -6.14 -7.88 -2.57
N LEU A 266 -5.98 -9.14 -3.01
CA LEU A 266 -6.47 -9.58 -4.32
C LEU A 266 -8.01 -9.47 -4.43
N PRO A 267 -8.83 -10.09 -3.55
CA PRO A 267 -10.29 -9.91 -3.57
C PRO A 267 -10.73 -8.46 -3.42
N LEU A 268 -10.04 -7.68 -2.57
CA LEU A 268 -10.35 -6.25 -2.42
C LEU A 268 -10.08 -5.45 -3.70
N THR A 269 -9.03 -5.79 -4.44
CA THR A 269 -8.72 -5.15 -5.72
C THR A 269 -9.76 -5.49 -6.78
N VAL A 270 -10.17 -6.76 -6.86
CA VAL A 270 -11.28 -7.18 -7.74
C VAL A 270 -12.56 -6.42 -7.39
N ALA A 271 -12.89 -6.36 -6.10
CA ALA A 271 -14.09 -5.66 -5.64
C ALA A 271 -14.06 -4.16 -5.95
N LEU A 272 -12.89 -3.53 -5.84
CA LEU A 272 -12.70 -2.12 -6.18
C LEU A 272 -12.89 -1.86 -7.69
N VAL A 273 -12.35 -2.75 -8.53
CA VAL A 273 -12.49 -2.64 -9.99
C VAL A 273 -13.96 -2.84 -10.41
N ASP A 274 -14.62 -3.86 -9.87
CA ASP A 274 -16.02 -4.14 -10.17
C ASP A 274 -16.94 -3.03 -9.67
N PHE A 275 -16.66 -2.44 -8.50
CA PHE A 275 -17.40 -1.26 -8.03
C PHE A 275 -17.35 -0.11 -9.04
N CYS A 276 -16.17 0.15 -9.63
CA CYS A 276 -16.00 1.23 -10.59
C CYS A 276 -16.53 0.89 -11.99
N SER A 277 -16.62 -0.38 -12.35
CA SER A 277 -17.15 -0.83 -13.64
C SER A 277 -18.68 -1.00 -13.64
N SER A 278 -19.26 -1.55 -12.58
CA SER A 278 -20.66 -1.98 -12.51
C SER A 278 -21.36 -1.61 -11.19
N GLY A 279 -20.75 -0.81 -10.31
CA GLY A 279 -21.30 -0.44 -9.00
C GLY A 279 -22.43 0.60 -9.02
N GLY A 280 -22.94 1.00 -10.19
CA GLY A 280 -24.04 1.96 -10.31
C GLY A 280 -25.29 1.52 -9.56
N GLU A 281 -25.69 0.24 -9.69
CA GLU A 281 -26.85 -0.32 -8.97
C GLU A 281 -26.67 -0.25 -7.45
N TYR A 282 -25.46 -0.51 -6.96
CA TYR A 282 -25.15 -0.38 -5.54
C TYR A 282 -25.29 1.07 -5.06
N ILE A 283 -24.81 2.04 -5.83
CA ILE A 283 -24.96 3.47 -5.53
C ILE A 283 -26.45 3.86 -5.49
N HIS A 284 -27.25 3.41 -6.46
CA HIS A 284 -28.70 3.63 -6.50
C HIS A 284 -29.45 3.00 -5.33
N SER A 285 -28.92 1.94 -4.71
CA SER A 285 -29.51 1.34 -3.50
C SER A 285 -29.26 2.16 -2.22
N LYS A 286 -28.28 3.08 -2.25
CA LYS A 286 -27.84 3.86 -1.08
C LYS A 286 -28.20 5.35 -1.17
N LEU A 287 -28.40 5.86 -2.37
CA LEU A 287 -28.72 7.26 -2.65
C LEU A 287 -30.03 7.35 -3.45
N SER A 288 -30.86 8.36 -3.20
CA SER A 288 -32.03 8.61 -4.06
C SER A 288 -31.63 8.79 -5.51
N HIS A 289 -32.54 8.37 -6.39
CA HIS A 289 -32.44 8.58 -7.83
C HIS A 289 -32.13 10.05 -8.21
N SER A 290 -32.74 11.01 -7.50
CA SER A 290 -32.48 12.44 -7.71
C SER A 290 -31.04 12.85 -7.37
N MET A 291 -30.47 12.31 -6.29
CA MET A 291 -29.10 12.60 -5.88
C MET A 291 -28.07 11.98 -6.85
N VAL A 292 -28.32 10.75 -7.32
CA VAL A 292 -27.45 10.11 -8.32
C VAL A 292 -27.42 10.91 -9.62
N LYS A 293 -28.60 11.33 -10.11
CA LYS A 293 -28.70 12.19 -11.30
C LYS A 293 -28.01 13.54 -11.10
N ALA A 294 -28.07 14.11 -9.90
CA ALA A 294 -27.35 15.33 -9.57
C ALA A 294 -25.82 15.13 -9.62
N MET A 295 -25.31 14.03 -9.08
CA MET A 295 -23.87 13.69 -9.17
C MET A 295 -23.43 13.48 -10.62
N GLU A 296 -24.22 12.79 -11.43
CA GLU A 296 -23.96 12.61 -12.87
C GLU A 296 -23.93 13.95 -13.62
N PHE A 297 -24.85 14.86 -13.30
CA PHE A 297 -24.82 16.23 -13.80
C PHE A 297 -23.53 16.95 -13.39
N TYR A 298 -23.13 16.90 -12.12
CA TYR A 298 -21.92 17.59 -11.66
C TYR A 298 -20.61 17.02 -12.23
N LEU A 299 -20.58 15.74 -12.63
CA LEU A 299 -19.43 15.15 -13.32
C LEU A 299 -19.18 15.78 -14.69
N THR A 300 -20.26 16.13 -15.40
CA THR A 300 -20.23 16.51 -16.82
C THR A 300 -20.50 18.01 -17.09
N CYS A 301 -21.14 18.71 -16.14
CA CYS A 301 -21.51 20.12 -16.29
C CYS A 301 -20.31 21.02 -16.58
N ASP A 302 -20.50 22.14 -17.30
CA ASP A 302 -19.45 23.13 -17.49
C ASP A 302 -19.40 24.10 -16.30
N ALA A 303 -18.20 24.31 -15.75
CA ALA A 303 -17.97 25.13 -14.55
C ALA A 303 -17.83 26.62 -14.89
N ARG A 304 -17.91 26.98 -16.18
CA ARG A 304 -17.93 28.38 -16.56
C ARG A 304 -19.15 29.03 -15.94
N PRO A 305 -19.00 30.15 -15.21
CA PRO A 305 -20.15 30.89 -14.75
C PRO A 305 -20.97 31.27 -15.98
N SER A 306 -22.19 30.75 -16.07
CA SER A 306 -23.18 31.29 -16.98
C SER A 306 -23.48 32.69 -16.47
N HIS A 307 -22.77 33.68 -17.00
CA HIS A 307 -23.08 35.09 -16.84
C HIS A 307 -24.36 35.40 -17.61
N ASP A 308 -25.46 34.73 -17.28
CA ASP A 308 -26.78 35.18 -17.72
C ASP A 308 -27.20 36.34 -16.81
N ASN A 309 -26.42 37.43 -16.86
CA ASN A 309 -26.73 38.70 -16.21
C ASN A 309 -28.07 39.27 -16.72
N THR A 310 -28.58 38.76 -17.84
CA THR A 310 -29.84 39.11 -18.47
C THR A 310 -31.06 38.84 -17.57
N ASN A 311 -31.02 37.79 -16.73
CA ASN A 311 -32.13 37.47 -15.82
C ASN A 311 -32.09 38.28 -14.53
N ARG A 312 -30.88 38.64 -14.06
CA ARG A 312 -30.68 39.41 -12.82
C ARG A 312 -31.09 40.87 -13.00
N THR A 313 -30.76 41.48 -14.14
CA THR A 313 -31.22 42.83 -14.49
C THR A 313 -32.72 42.89 -14.77
N ARG A 314 -33.30 41.84 -15.38
CA ARG A 314 -34.76 41.71 -15.54
C ARG A 314 -35.47 41.64 -14.20
N LEU A 315 -34.95 40.86 -13.26
CA LEU A 315 -35.53 40.71 -11.93
C LEU A 315 -35.46 42.01 -11.12
N ASP A 316 -34.31 42.70 -11.13
CA ASP A 316 -34.15 44.01 -10.50
C ASP A 316 -35.06 45.06 -11.14
N SER A 317 -35.27 45.00 -12.47
CA SER A 317 -36.19 45.90 -13.17
C SER A 317 -37.67 45.61 -12.87
N LEU A 318 -38.06 44.35 -12.70
CA LEU A 318 -39.43 43.97 -12.31
C LEU A 318 -39.74 44.38 -10.87
N LEU A 319 -38.75 44.30 -9.98
CA LEU A 319 -38.80 44.79 -8.60
C LEU A 319 -38.97 46.32 -8.53
N ASP A 320 -38.22 47.08 -9.32
CA ASP A 320 -38.36 48.56 -9.36
C ASP A 320 -39.69 48.99 -9.99
N THR A 321 -40.24 48.19 -10.91
CA THR A 321 -41.52 48.47 -11.57
C THR A 321 -42.74 48.11 -10.71
N ALA A 322 -42.66 47.03 -9.91
CA ALA A 322 -43.81 46.53 -9.14
C ALA A 322 -44.12 47.32 -7.85
N PHE A 323 -43.13 48.04 -7.29
CA PHE A 323 -43.25 48.61 -5.93
C PHE A 323 -43.16 50.14 -5.88
N LYS A 324 -43.29 50.83 -7.03
CA LYS A 324 -43.07 52.28 -7.12
C LYS A 324 -44.32 53.08 -7.48
N HIS A 325 -45.33 53.09 -6.60
CA HIS A 325 -46.20 54.26 -6.37
C HIS A 325 -47.13 54.04 -5.16
N ASP A 326 -47.23 55.09 -4.32
CA ASP A 326 -48.26 55.38 -3.30
C ASP A 326 -47.94 55.16 -1.80
N SER A 327 -48.35 56.14 -0.98
CA SER A 327 -47.74 56.52 0.31
C SER A 327 -48.49 56.08 1.57
N THR A 328 -49.70 55.53 1.45
CA THR A 328 -50.53 55.09 2.61
C THR A 328 -50.66 53.57 2.75
N VAL A 329 -50.27 52.85 1.69
CA VAL A 329 -50.01 51.40 1.63
C VAL A 329 -48.55 51.08 2.02
N SER A 330 -47.70 52.12 2.09
CA SER A 330 -46.24 52.10 2.22
C SER A 330 -45.67 51.30 3.42
N ASN A 331 -46.25 51.36 4.61
CA ASN A 331 -45.66 50.65 5.77
C ASN A 331 -45.91 49.13 5.76
N SER A 332 -47.08 48.67 5.31
CA SER A 332 -47.37 47.24 5.22
C SER A 332 -46.93 46.63 3.89
N SER A 333 -46.97 47.40 2.79
CA SER A 333 -46.40 46.96 1.51
C SER A 333 -44.87 46.97 1.50
N SER A 334 -44.21 47.85 2.27
CA SER A 334 -42.74 47.81 2.39
C SER A 334 -42.26 46.54 3.09
N VAL A 335 -43.01 45.99 4.04
CA VAL A 335 -42.71 44.70 4.68
C VAL A 335 -42.83 43.56 3.67
N VAL A 336 -43.94 43.50 2.91
CA VAL A 336 -44.14 42.49 1.85
C VAL A 336 -43.08 42.63 0.74
N ALA A 337 -42.76 43.84 0.31
CA ALA A 337 -41.73 44.12 -0.68
C ALA A 337 -40.33 43.71 -0.17
N TYR A 338 -40.03 44.01 1.10
CA TYR A 338 -38.77 43.63 1.74
C TYR A 338 -38.60 42.10 1.81
N ASP A 339 -39.63 41.38 2.25
CA ASP A 339 -39.57 39.92 2.35
C ASP A 339 -39.52 39.26 0.96
N THR A 340 -40.20 39.84 -0.03
CA THR A 340 -40.11 39.38 -1.43
C THR A 340 -38.70 39.59 -2.01
N ILE A 341 -38.08 40.75 -1.78
CA ILE A 341 -36.67 41.01 -2.14
C ILE A 341 -35.74 40.02 -1.45
N ARG A 342 -35.97 39.75 -0.16
CA ARG A 342 -35.17 38.80 0.61
C ARG A 342 -35.32 37.39 0.07
N ALA A 343 -36.53 36.96 -0.30
CA ALA A 343 -36.77 35.66 -0.92
C ALA A 343 -36.07 35.55 -2.28
N LEU A 344 -36.15 36.57 -3.13
CA LEU A 344 -35.46 36.60 -4.43
C LEU A 344 -33.94 36.55 -4.28
N LYS A 345 -33.38 37.29 -3.32
CA LYS A 345 -31.95 37.20 -2.96
C LYS A 345 -31.59 35.81 -2.45
N GLY A 346 -32.46 35.19 -1.64
CA GLY A 346 -32.29 33.83 -1.14
C GLY A 346 -32.28 32.79 -2.27
N ILE A 347 -33.16 32.93 -3.26
CA ILE A 347 -33.18 32.07 -4.46
C ILE A 347 -31.86 32.20 -5.23
N GLY A 348 -31.40 33.42 -5.49
CA GLY A 348 -30.13 33.64 -6.20
C GLY A 348 -28.91 33.12 -5.43
N ALA A 349 -28.93 33.21 -4.09
CA ALA A 349 -27.88 32.64 -3.24
C ALA A 349 -27.89 31.10 -3.25
N LEU A 350 -29.08 30.49 -3.24
CA LEU A 350 -29.26 29.04 -3.31
C LEU A 350 -28.83 28.49 -4.68
N GLU A 351 -29.18 29.19 -5.77
CA GLU A 351 -28.73 28.87 -7.12
C GLU A 351 -27.21 28.92 -7.24
N SER A 352 -26.58 29.98 -6.72
CA SER A 352 -25.12 30.10 -6.70
C SER A 352 -24.46 29.00 -5.86
N THR A 353 -25.09 28.59 -4.76
CA THR A 353 -24.59 27.52 -3.90
C THR A 353 -24.70 26.15 -4.57
N LEU A 354 -25.73 25.93 -5.39
CA LEU A 354 -25.95 24.69 -6.16
C LEU A 354 -25.34 24.71 -7.56
N ALA A 355 -24.61 25.76 -7.91
CA ALA A 355 -24.02 25.92 -9.23
C ALA A 355 -22.96 24.85 -9.52
N CYS A 356 -22.78 24.53 -10.80
CA CYS A 356 -21.84 23.52 -11.27
C CYS A 356 -20.42 23.70 -10.71
N TYR A 357 -19.88 24.93 -10.74
CA TYR A 357 -18.52 25.21 -10.27
C TYR A 357 -18.31 24.89 -8.78
N GLY A 358 -19.37 24.88 -7.96
CA GLY A 358 -19.29 24.58 -6.53
C GLY A 358 -19.04 23.11 -6.22
N TYR A 359 -19.51 22.20 -7.08
CA TYR A 359 -19.45 20.75 -6.81
C TYR A 359 -18.66 19.95 -7.85
N ARG A 360 -18.43 20.49 -9.05
CA ARG A 360 -17.79 19.75 -10.16
C ARG A 360 -16.46 19.13 -9.76
N ASP A 361 -15.58 19.90 -9.13
CA ASP A 361 -14.24 19.41 -8.79
C ASP A 361 -14.28 18.44 -7.61
N SER A 362 -15.15 18.66 -6.63
CA SER A 362 -15.34 17.74 -5.50
C SER A 362 -15.93 16.40 -5.96
N VAL A 363 -16.99 16.41 -6.79
CA VAL A 363 -17.59 15.18 -7.34
C VAL A 363 -16.62 14.46 -8.28
N ARG A 364 -15.84 15.19 -9.09
CA ARG A 364 -14.78 14.59 -9.90
C ARG A 364 -13.67 14.01 -9.04
N ALA A 365 -13.30 14.66 -7.94
CA ALA A 365 -12.32 14.15 -7.00
C ALA A 365 -12.81 12.84 -6.35
N MET A 366 -14.10 12.76 -5.99
CA MET A 366 -14.75 11.53 -5.52
C MET A 366 -14.58 10.38 -6.52
N HIS A 367 -14.96 10.60 -7.79
CA HIS A 367 -14.92 9.56 -8.81
C HIS A 367 -13.48 9.19 -9.20
N ASN A 368 -12.65 10.18 -9.55
CA ASN A 368 -11.28 9.95 -10.04
C ASN A 368 -10.32 9.47 -8.94
N GLY A 369 -10.57 9.80 -7.67
CA GLY A 369 -9.75 9.31 -6.56
C GLY A 369 -9.86 7.79 -6.40
N VAL A 370 -11.08 7.25 -6.29
CA VAL A 370 -11.34 5.81 -6.17
C VAL A 370 -11.14 5.09 -7.52
N CYS A 371 -11.85 5.51 -8.56
CA CYS A 371 -11.97 4.75 -9.81
C CYS A 371 -10.84 4.97 -10.82
N ASN A 372 -9.86 5.82 -10.50
CA ASN A 372 -8.67 5.96 -11.31
C ASN A 372 -7.42 5.76 -10.45
N GLN A 373 -7.21 6.62 -9.44
CA GLN A 373 -5.98 6.55 -8.63
C GLN A 373 -5.91 5.31 -7.74
N ALA A 374 -6.98 4.95 -7.04
CA ALA A 374 -6.97 3.79 -6.15
C ALA A 374 -6.90 2.47 -6.93
N ILE A 375 -7.59 2.35 -8.07
CA ILE A 375 -7.46 1.16 -8.95
C ILE A 375 -6.01 0.95 -9.40
N ILE A 376 -5.33 2.00 -9.86
CA ILE A 376 -3.92 1.90 -10.29
C ILE A 376 -3.05 1.47 -9.11
N GLY A 377 -3.21 2.10 -7.94
CA GLY A 377 -2.45 1.75 -6.74
C GLY A 377 -2.69 0.31 -6.27
N SER A 378 -3.95 -0.13 -6.25
CA SER A 378 -4.37 -1.48 -5.84
C SER A 378 -3.88 -2.55 -6.80
N SER A 379 -3.88 -2.25 -8.10
CA SER A 379 -3.36 -3.14 -9.14
C SER A 379 -1.84 -3.34 -9.00
N VAL A 380 -1.09 -2.23 -8.82
CA VAL A 380 0.36 -2.27 -8.59
C VAL A 380 0.67 -3.03 -7.31
N LEU A 381 -0.04 -2.74 -6.21
CA LEU A 381 0.15 -3.42 -4.93
C LEU A 381 -0.08 -4.94 -5.07
N THR A 382 -1.18 -5.36 -5.71
CA THR A 382 -1.51 -6.79 -5.89
C THR A 382 -0.46 -7.52 -6.72
N PHE A 383 -0.08 -6.94 -7.86
CA PHE A 383 0.92 -7.54 -8.74
C PHE A 383 2.30 -7.63 -8.08
N CYS A 384 2.70 -6.58 -7.36
CA CYS A 384 3.97 -6.55 -6.67
C CYS A 384 3.99 -7.49 -5.45
N LEU A 385 2.88 -7.66 -4.72
CA LEU A 385 2.77 -8.65 -3.64
C LEU A 385 2.88 -10.08 -4.17
N LEU A 386 2.22 -10.40 -5.30
CA LEU A 386 2.35 -11.70 -5.95
C LEU A 386 3.81 -11.96 -6.38
N SER A 387 4.41 -11.01 -7.08
CA SER A 387 5.78 -11.11 -7.56
C SER A 387 6.77 -11.26 -6.40
N LEU A 388 6.64 -10.41 -5.37
CA LEU A 388 7.42 -10.49 -4.13
C LEU A 388 7.27 -11.86 -3.47
N GLY A 389 6.04 -12.39 -3.36
CA GLY A 389 5.75 -13.70 -2.81
C GLY A 389 6.45 -14.83 -3.58
N VAL A 390 6.49 -14.77 -4.91
CA VAL A 390 7.17 -15.75 -5.77
C VAL A 390 8.70 -15.65 -5.66
N PHE A 391 9.26 -14.44 -5.66
CA PHE A 391 10.71 -14.26 -5.48
C PHE A 391 11.15 -14.67 -4.07
N LEU A 392 10.33 -14.39 -3.05
CA LEU A 392 10.61 -14.81 -1.69
C LEU A 392 10.49 -16.33 -1.54
N PHE A 393 9.52 -16.97 -2.18
CA PHE A 393 9.43 -18.44 -2.25
C PHE A 393 10.72 -19.05 -2.81
N THR A 394 11.16 -18.59 -3.98
CA THR A 394 12.37 -19.12 -4.64
C THR A 394 13.62 -18.88 -3.80
N LEU A 395 13.76 -17.68 -3.23
CA LEU A 395 14.85 -17.32 -2.33
C LEU A 395 14.87 -18.26 -1.11
N LEU A 396 13.73 -18.47 -0.44
CA LEU A 396 13.66 -19.32 0.75
C LEU A 396 13.93 -20.79 0.47
N VAL A 397 13.44 -21.33 -0.65
CA VAL A 397 13.74 -22.71 -1.05
C VAL A 397 15.24 -22.88 -1.31
N ILE A 398 15.87 -21.94 -2.02
CA ILE A 398 17.31 -21.99 -2.30
C ILE A 398 18.10 -21.91 -1.00
N VAL A 399 17.85 -20.92 -0.14
CA VAL A 399 18.56 -20.74 1.14
C VAL A 399 18.37 -21.95 2.05
N SER A 400 17.15 -22.48 2.16
CA SER A 400 16.85 -23.64 3.01
C SER A 400 17.53 -24.91 2.52
N ARG A 401 17.83 -25.04 1.22
CA ARG A 401 18.64 -26.14 0.69
C ARG A 401 20.14 -25.92 0.81
N SER A 402 20.59 -24.68 0.84
CA SER A 402 22.00 -24.36 0.67
C SER A 402 22.70 -23.82 1.91
N TRP A 403 21.99 -23.62 3.03
CA TRP A 403 22.54 -22.99 4.24
C TRP A 403 23.79 -23.69 4.79
N ASN A 404 23.87 -25.01 4.68
CA ASN A 404 25.04 -25.79 5.10
C ASN A 404 26.31 -25.46 4.30
N LEU A 405 26.19 -24.96 3.07
CA LEU A 405 27.33 -24.58 2.22
C LEU A 405 28.02 -23.28 2.68
N PHE A 406 27.38 -22.50 3.56
CA PHE A 406 27.96 -21.30 4.16
C PHE A 406 28.80 -21.59 5.41
N THR A 407 29.11 -22.86 5.71
CA THR A 407 30.20 -23.18 6.66
C THR A 407 31.50 -22.59 6.14
N ARG A 408 32.14 -21.70 6.92
CA ARG A 408 33.57 -21.43 6.74
C ARG A 408 34.26 -22.80 6.77
N LEU A 409 34.88 -23.21 5.66
CA LEU A 409 35.97 -24.17 5.78
C LEU A 409 36.96 -23.54 6.79
N PRO A 410 37.50 -24.32 7.74
CA PRO A 410 38.71 -23.90 8.44
C PRO A 410 39.65 -23.38 7.37
N SER A 411 40.26 -22.22 7.57
CA SER A 411 41.36 -21.81 6.72
C SER A 411 42.24 -23.05 6.60
N ASP A 412 42.41 -23.60 5.39
CA ASP A 412 43.48 -24.55 5.17
C ASP A 412 44.71 -23.80 5.66
N TYR A 413 45.21 -24.19 6.83
CA TYR A 413 46.55 -23.88 7.19
C TYR A 413 47.32 -24.66 6.13
N VAL A 414 47.77 -23.96 5.10
CA VAL A 414 48.81 -24.50 4.23
C VAL A 414 49.92 -24.79 5.23
N GLU A 415 50.18 -26.07 5.52
CA GLU A 415 51.38 -26.45 6.24
C GLU A 415 52.51 -25.72 5.51
N VAL A 416 53.16 -24.82 6.25
CA VAL A 416 54.30 -24.08 5.72
C VAL A 416 55.32 -25.14 5.35
N ASP A 417 55.73 -25.14 4.09
CA ASP A 417 56.75 -26.05 3.60
C ASP A 417 58.00 -25.83 4.47
N GLU A 418 58.52 -26.88 5.11
CA GLU A 418 59.73 -26.80 5.97
C GLU A 418 60.96 -26.33 5.16
N ASP A 419 60.84 -26.29 3.84
CA ASP A 419 61.81 -25.72 2.89
C ASP A 419 61.65 -24.20 2.64
N ASP A 420 60.77 -23.49 3.39
CA ASP A 420 60.64 -22.03 3.33
C ASP A 420 61.98 -21.37 3.76
N PRO A 421 62.69 -20.66 2.85
CA PRO A 421 63.99 -20.06 3.13
C PRO A 421 63.97 -18.95 4.19
N PHE A 422 62.79 -18.55 4.67
CA PHE A 422 62.61 -17.55 5.72
C PHE A 422 62.47 -18.16 7.13
N PHE A 423 62.48 -19.48 7.30
CA PHE A 423 62.53 -20.13 8.62
C PHE A 423 63.98 -20.40 9.06
N PRO A 424 64.34 -20.16 10.34
CA PRO A 424 65.62 -20.58 10.88
C PRO A 424 65.70 -22.10 10.83
N ARG A 425 66.68 -22.65 10.11
CA ARG A 425 66.92 -24.10 10.12
C ARG A 425 67.28 -24.50 11.54
N ALA A 426 66.74 -25.61 12.03
CA ALA A 426 66.93 -26.13 13.39
C ALA A 426 68.40 -26.39 13.80
N ASN A 427 69.38 -26.11 12.94
CA ASN A 427 70.81 -26.25 13.21
C ASN A 427 71.53 -24.92 13.51
N ASP A 428 70.83 -23.78 13.52
CA ASP A 428 71.40 -22.49 13.98
C ASP A 428 71.17 -22.31 15.49
N SER A 429 71.81 -23.15 16.29
CA SER A 429 71.70 -23.17 17.75
C SER A 429 72.47 -22.03 18.46
N LEU A 430 72.63 -20.87 17.82
CA LEU A 430 73.41 -19.73 18.38
C LEU A 430 72.71 -18.37 18.28
N ILE A 431 71.41 -18.33 17.97
CA ILE A 431 70.64 -17.07 18.00
C ILE A 431 69.96 -16.94 19.37
N PRO A 432 70.30 -15.92 20.19
CA PRO A 432 69.62 -15.68 21.45
C PRO A 432 68.16 -15.29 21.18
N VAL A 433 67.25 -16.18 21.58
CA VAL A 433 65.81 -15.95 21.53
C VAL A 433 65.45 -15.00 22.67
N ASP A 434 65.58 -13.69 22.42
CA ASP A 434 64.84 -12.64 23.14
C ASP A 434 65.10 -11.27 22.48
N ILE A 435 64.44 -10.99 21.35
CA ILE A 435 64.41 -9.62 20.80
C ILE A 435 62.99 -9.08 20.55
N TYR A 436 61.94 -9.90 20.54
CA TYR A 436 60.56 -9.37 20.60
C TYR A 436 59.65 -10.24 21.46
N GLY A 437 59.51 -9.86 22.72
CA GLY A 437 58.43 -10.34 23.56
C GLY A 437 57.08 -9.91 22.98
N THR A 438 56.26 -10.89 22.57
CA THR A 438 54.82 -10.70 22.46
C THR A 438 54.08 -11.98 22.84
N HIS A 439 53.18 -11.79 23.78
CA HIS A 439 52.30 -12.75 24.41
C HIS A 439 51.31 -13.33 23.38
N VAL A 440 51.39 -14.62 23.08
CA VAL A 440 50.24 -15.37 22.54
C VAL A 440 50.14 -16.69 23.28
N PHE A 441 49.28 -16.71 24.30
CA PHE A 441 48.78 -17.91 24.95
C PHE A 441 48.22 -18.88 23.91
N ASN A 442 48.78 -20.10 23.84
CA ASN A 442 48.15 -21.23 23.16
C ASN A 442 47.50 -22.15 24.23
N PRO A 443 46.17 -22.15 24.41
CA PRO A 443 45.52 -23.04 25.34
C PRO A 443 44.99 -24.27 24.59
N ARG A 444 45.81 -25.34 24.49
CA ARG A 444 45.36 -26.75 24.30
C ARG A 444 46.55 -27.71 24.11
N THR A 445 47.27 -27.95 25.20
CA THR A 445 48.00 -29.21 25.40
C THR A 445 47.65 -29.74 26.79
N ARG A 446 46.36 -30.06 26.96
CA ARG A 446 45.92 -30.96 28.02
C ARG A 446 44.85 -31.87 27.43
N ASP A 447 44.98 -33.15 27.72
CA ASP A 447 44.09 -34.26 27.40
C ASP A 447 44.51 -35.12 26.19
N ARG A 448 45.61 -35.87 26.37
CA ARG A 448 45.66 -37.27 25.92
C ARG A 448 46.40 -38.10 26.98
N ALA A 449 45.65 -38.58 27.97
CA ALA A 449 46.09 -39.66 28.85
C ALA A 449 45.82 -40.99 28.14
N GLU A 450 46.86 -41.78 27.91
CA GLU A 450 46.75 -43.17 27.51
C GLU A 450 46.39 -44.03 28.74
N PRO A 451 45.63 -45.13 28.58
CA PRO A 451 45.31 -46.00 29.69
C PRO A 451 46.46 -46.96 30.00
N SER A 452 46.84 -46.97 31.27
CA SER A 452 47.77 -47.91 31.89
C SER A 452 47.21 -49.33 31.93
N THR A 453 48.07 -50.31 31.64
CA THR A 453 47.90 -51.68 32.14
C THR A 453 49.02 -51.95 33.15
N ASN A 454 48.61 -52.09 34.41
CA ASN A 454 49.43 -52.54 35.52
C ASN A 454 49.87 -53.99 35.27
N THR A 455 51.06 -54.39 35.71
CA THR A 455 51.23 -55.40 36.77
C THR A 455 52.69 -55.42 37.24
N THR A 456 52.84 -55.18 38.53
CA THR A 456 54.03 -55.31 39.36
C THR A 456 54.52 -56.76 39.42
N THR A 457 55.81 -57.01 39.24
CA THR A 457 56.47 -58.12 39.93
C THR A 457 57.85 -57.67 40.39
N ALA A 458 58.02 -57.70 41.71
CA ALA A 458 59.26 -57.45 42.41
C ALA A 458 60.17 -58.67 42.30
N THR A 459 61.41 -58.45 41.89
CA THR A 459 62.56 -59.23 42.36
C THR A 459 63.76 -58.29 42.38
N GLY A 460 64.26 -58.03 43.58
CA GLY A 460 65.51 -57.32 43.77
C GLY A 460 66.73 -58.23 43.58
N ASN A 461 67.87 -57.57 43.78
CA ASN A 461 69.21 -58.08 44.06
C ASN A 461 70.16 -58.25 42.86
N GLY A 462 71.27 -57.52 42.90
CA GLY A 462 72.49 -57.86 42.15
C GLY A 462 73.26 -56.68 41.53
N SER A 463 74.08 -56.01 42.36
CA SER A 463 75.49 -55.63 42.11
C SER A 463 76.00 -55.24 40.70
N GLY A 464 76.69 -54.09 40.64
CA GLY A 464 78.08 -54.03 40.18
C GLY A 464 78.35 -53.51 38.76
N ASP A 465 78.98 -52.34 38.72
CA ASP A 465 80.14 -51.92 37.92
C ASP A 465 80.18 -52.05 36.38
N ASP A 466 80.45 -50.88 35.79
CA ASP A 466 81.47 -50.57 34.78
C ASP A 466 81.56 -51.27 33.42
N GLN A 467 81.57 -50.39 32.42
CA GLN A 467 82.47 -50.32 31.26
C GLN A 467 82.31 -51.28 30.05
N ALA A 468 82.65 -50.67 28.91
CA ALA A 468 83.20 -51.23 27.68
C ALA A 468 82.23 -51.83 26.64
N ALA A 469 81.81 -50.93 25.74
CA ALA A 469 82.20 -50.91 24.32
C ALA A 469 82.10 -52.18 23.42
N GLN A 470 81.47 -51.92 22.26
CA GLN A 470 81.69 -52.46 20.91
C GLN A 470 81.24 -53.91 20.59
N LEU A 471 80.42 -54.09 19.54
CA LEU A 471 80.86 -54.36 18.16
C LEU A 471 79.69 -54.76 17.22
N TRP A 472 79.61 -54.08 16.06
CA TRP A 472 79.42 -54.56 14.68
C TRP A 472 78.22 -55.46 14.27
N ASN A 473 77.47 -54.99 13.27
CA ASN A 473 77.31 -55.58 11.90
C ASN A 473 76.23 -54.79 11.14
N ALA A 474 76.54 -53.96 10.14
CA ALA A 474 76.98 -54.27 8.76
C ALA A 474 75.91 -54.99 7.91
N ALA A 475 75.19 -54.23 7.07
CA ALA A 475 74.74 -54.66 5.74
C ALA A 475 74.47 -53.45 4.83
N SER A 476 75.24 -53.39 3.75
CA SER A 476 75.34 -52.41 2.66
C SER A 476 74.30 -52.70 1.56
N ALA A 477 73.58 -51.70 1.01
CA ALA A 477 73.79 -51.02 -0.28
C ALA A 477 72.60 -51.30 -1.26
N PRO A 478 72.37 -50.54 -2.38
CA PRO A 478 72.97 -49.29 -2.87
C PRO A 478 71.96 -48.18 -3.27
N PRO A 479 72.42 -46.98 -3.69
CA PRO A 479 71.59 -45.93 -4.28
C PRO A 479 71.62 -45.95 -5.82
N VAL A 480 70.56 -45.43 -6.47
CA VAL A 480 70.55 -45.15 -7.91
C VAL A 480 70.29 -43.66 -8.12
N THR A 481 71.28 -42.99 -8.72
CA THR A 481 71.25 -41.63 -9.25
C THR A 481 71.13 -41.69 -10.76
N ILE A 482 70.23 -40.92 -11.37
CA ILE A 482 70.34 -40.53 -12.79
C ILE A 482 70.03 -39.04 -12.93
N SER A 483 70.91 -38.37 -13.68
CA SER A 483 70.99 -36.96 -14.01
C SER A 483 70.58 -36.70 -15.46
N SER A 484 70.28 -35.43 -15.77
CA SER A 484 70.13 -34.77 -17.09
C SER A 484 68.79 -35.01 -17.81
N THR A 485 68.16 -34.04 -18.49
CA THR A 485 68.70 -32.88 -19.22
C THR A 485 67.61 -31.82 -19.44
N ARG A 486 68.07 -30.57 -19.57
CA ARG A 486 67.34 -29.30 -19.82
C ARG A 486 66.99 -29.12 -21.31
N SER A 487 65.91 -28.38 -21.62
CA SER A 487 65.84 -27.13 -22.45
C SER A 487 64.42 -26.88 -23.05
N PRO A 488 64.09 -25.74 -23.69
CA PRO A 488 63.33 -24.62 -23.08
C PRO A 488 62.09 -24.19 -23.93
N TYR A 489 61.28 -23.25 -23.45
CA TYR A 489 60.89 -22.03 -24.21
C TYR A 489 59.97 -21.13 -23.37
N ASN A 490 60.23 -19.83 -23.51
CA ASN A 490 59.66 -18.69 -22.80
C ASN A 490 58.91 -17.84 -23.85
N GLU A 491 57.72 -17.31 -23.55
CA GLU A 491 57.27 -16.03 -24.11
C GLU A 491 56.05 -15.44 -23.36
N ASN A 492 56.37 -14.48 -22.49
CA ASN A 492 55.76 -13.17 -22.24
C ASN A 492 54.33 -12.85 -22.76
N GLY A 493 53.55 -12.23 -21.87
CA GLY A 493 52.36 -11.45 -22.21
C GLY A 493 51.83 -10.62 -21.04
N TYR A 494 52.59 -9.61 -20.60
CA TYR A 494 52.14 -8.54 -19.71
C TYR A 494 51.46 -7.43 -20.52
N GLY A 495 50.37 -6.84 -20.02
CA GLY A 495 49.98 -5.47 -20.39
C GLY A 495 48.48 -5.11 -20.39
N ASN A 496 48.01 -4.59 -19.26
CA ASN A 496 47.18 -3.38 -19.04
C ASN A 496 46.14 -2.91 -20.08
N TYR A 497 44.96 -2.50 -19.60
CA TYR A 497 44.44 -1.15 -19.88
C TYR A 497 43.56 -0.61 -18.74
N VAL A 498 43.98 0.56 -18.24
CA VAL A 498 43.32 1.41 -17.24
C VAL A 498 42.55 2.52 -17.97
N ASN A 499 41.29 2.65 -17.59
CA ASN A 499 40.53 3.87 -17.24
C ASN A 499 40.93 5.21 -17.88
N ASN A 500 39.98 5.87 -18.55
CA ASN A 500 40.00 7.30 -18.83
C ASN A 500 38.56 7.82 -19.02
N ARG A 501 38.11 8.77 -18.18
CA ARG A 501 37.32 9.95 -18.60
C ARG A 501 36.89 10.81 -17.41
N TYR A 502 37.42 12.03 -17.38
CA TYR A 502 36.72 13.24 -16.96
C TYR A 502 36.90 14.31 -18.06
N ASP A 503 35.78 14.97 -18.36
CA ASP A 503 35.56 16.34 -18.85
C ASP A 503 36.02 16.80 -20.25
N VAL A 504 35.02 17.03 -21.13
CA VAL A 504 34.60 18.35 -21.67
C VAL A 504 33.09 18.36 -21.83
#